data_AF-A0A9W9S017-F1
#
_entry.id   AF-A0A9W9S017-F1
#
_cell.length_a   1.000
_cell.length_b   1.000
_cell.length_c   1.000
_cell.angle_alpha   90.00
_cell.angle_beta   90.00
_cell.angle_gamma   90.00
#
_symmetry.space_group_name_H-M   'P 1'
#
loop_
_entity.id
_entity.type
_entity.pdbx_description
1 polymer ?
#
loop_
_entity_poly.entity_id
_entity_poly.type
_entity_poly.pdbx_seq_one_letter_code
_entity_poly.pdbx_strand_id
1 'polypeptide(L)'
;MGPSVNHMVEELPQFNPRKFDMKVRYPIWMAKSILKQSLQALAFLHENGIAHGDFQPGNMLFTLSYIDSTPEDSLRQQEDVQTQSISPPVERRDGKQDKWGRAYLCVAQPLAPFTPYTEGFKLKLSDLGAAYFFTNPPTKPVTPRGLRAPELVLTGSYNNTVDVWSFGCLLFELITGQQPFCVPYSEMQDDDHLLSLTSQLGPLPEDLYKH
;
A
#
# COMPACT_ATOMS: atom_id res chain seq x y z
N MET A 1 -3.92 5.30 13.71
CA MET A 1 -4.29 4.87 12.34
C MET A 1 -4.29 3.35 12.33
N GLY A 2 -5.18 2.72 11.57
CA GLY A 2 -5.31 1.27 11.49
C GLY A 2 -4.47 0.64 10.37
N PRO A 3 -4.76 -0.60 9.98
CA PRO A 3 -4.04 -1.29 8.92
C PRO A 3 -4.23 -0.59 7.57
N SER A 4 -3.26 -0.78 6.68
CA SER A 4 -3.38 -0.32 5.29
C SER A 4 -4.38 -1.15 4.51
N VAL A 5 -4.89 -0.61 3.40
CA VAL A 5 -5.74 -1.33 2.46
C VAL A 5 -5.02 -2.56 1.91
N ASN A 6 -3.70 -2.49 1.71
CA ASN A 6 -2.91 -3.64 1.28
C ASN A 6 -2.92 -4.79 2.30
N HIS A 7 -2.79 -4.47 3.59
CA HIS A 7 -2.73 -5.50 4.63
C HIS A 7 -4.12 -6.00 5.05
N MET A 8 -5.10 -5.09 5.15
CA MET A 8 -6.44 -5.38 5.65
C MET A 8 -7.19 -6.41 4.79
N VAL A 9 -6.88 -6.51 3.48
CA VAL A 9 -7.52 -7.49 2.59
C VAL A 9 -7.19 -8.92 2.98
N GLU A 10 -6.00 -9.15 3.55
CA GLU A 10 -5.53 -10.47 3.94
C GLU A 10 -6.17 -10.95 5.26
N GLU A 11 -6.59 -10.00 6.08
CA GLU A 11 -7.15 -10.21 7.42
C GLU A 11 -8.69 -10.41 7.39
N LEU A 12 -9.33 -10.30 6.23
CA LEU A 12 -10.78 -10.43 6.14
C LEU A 12 -11.23 -11.88 6.46
N PRO A 13 -12.32 -12.08 7.22
CA PRO A 13 -12.75 -13.41 7.69
C PRO A 13 -12.94 -14.45 6.58
N GLN A 14 -13.38 -14.03 5.38
CA GLN A 14 -13.57 -14.94 4.26
C GLN A 14 -12.27 -15.55 3.73
N PHE A 15 -11.11 -15.03 4.12
CA PHE A 15 -9.80 -15.54 3.74
C PHE A 15 -9.09 -16.33 4.85
N ASN A 16 -9.76 -16.56 5.99
CA ASN A 16 -9.21 -17.29 7.12
C ASN A 16 -9.98 -18.62 7.37
N PRO A 17 -9.36 -19.81 7.23
CA PRO A 17 -7.94 -20.03 6.89
C PRO A 17 -7.64 -19.85 5.40
N ARG A 18 -6.42 -19.38 5.10
CA ARG A 18 -5.96 -19.14 3.73
C ARG A 18 -5.67 -20.45 3.02
N LYS A 19 -6.23 -20.63 1.82
CA LYS A 19 -5.93 -21.76 0.93
C LYS A 19 -5.05 -21.30 -0.23
N PHE A 20 -4.25 -22.21 -0.76
CA PHE A 20 -3.21 -21.93 -1.77
C PHE A 20 -3.77 -21.20 -3.01
N ASP A 21 -4.91 -21.65 -3.55
CA ASP A 21 -5.52 -21.06 -4.75
C ASP A 21 -6.55 -19.94 -4.45
N MET A 22 -6.61 -19.45 -3.22
CA MET A 22 -7.57 -18.40 -2.87
C MET A 22 -7.14 -17.05 -3.44
N LYS A 23 -7.95 -16.56 -4.35
CA LYS A 23 -7.81 -15.22 -4.90
C LYS A 23 -8.26 -14.16 -3.89
N VAL A 24 -7.28 -13.60 -3.17
CA VAL A 24 -7.49 -12.56 -2.15
C VAL A 24 -7.84 -11.23 -2.81
N ARG A 25 -9.01 -10.68 -2.49
CA ARG A 25 -9.47 -9.36 -2.94
C ARG A 25 -10.62 -8.85 -2.08
N TYR A 26 -10.89 -7.56 -2.14
CA TYR A 26 -12.02 -6.99 -1.44
C TYR A 26 -13.37 -7.42 -2.05
N PRO A 27 -14.42 -7.58 -1.24
CA PRO A 27 -15.79 -7.57 -1.73
C PRO A 27 -16.07 -6.30 -2.54
N ILE A 28 -16.83 -6.41 -3.64
CA ILE A 28 -17.05 -5.30 -4.58
C ILE A 28 -17.61 -4.04 -3.89
N TRP A 29 -18.51 -4.20 -2.93
CA TRP A 29 -19.06 -3.07 -2.18
C TRP A 29 -17.98 -2.34 -1.37
N MET A 30 -17.04 -3.09 -0.78
CA MET A 30 -15.94 -2.54 0.01
C MET A 30 -14.91 -1.89 -0.90
N ALA A 31 -14.54 -2.54 -2.01
CA ALA A 31 -13.68 -1.96 -3.04
C ALA A 31 -14.22 -0.63 -3.57
N LYS A 32 -15.53 -0.55 -3.86
CA LYS A 32 -16.19 0.70 -4.29
C LYS A 32 -16.11 1.80 -3.22
N SER A 33 -16.31 1.45 -1.96
CA SER A 33 -16.19 2.40 -0.85
C SER A 33 -14.75 2.90 -0.68
N ILE A 34 -13.76 1.99 -0.75
CA ILE A 34 -12.33 2.32 -0.70
C ILE A 34 -11.97 3.29 -1.83
N LEU A 35 -12.32 2.95 -3.08
CA LEU A 35 -12.05 3.77 -4.26
C LEU A 35 -12.70 5.15 -4.19
N LYS A 36 -13.94 5.22 -3.71
CA LYS A 36 -14.64 6.50 -3.55
C LYS A 36 -13.91 7.40 -2.55
N GLN A 37 -13.57 6.87 -1.38
CA GLN A 37 -12.91 7.64 -0.33
C GLN A 37 -11.49 8.06 -0.74
N SER A 38 -10.73 7.17 -1.39
CA SER A 38 -9.38 7.49 -1.86
C SER A 38 -9.40 8.55 -2.97
N LEU A 39 -10.35 8.48 -3.90
CA LEU A 39 -10.53 9.51 -4.94
C LEU A 39 -10.93 10.87 -4.36
N GLN A 40 -11.79 10.89 -3.33
CA GLN A 40 -12.14 12.13 -2.63
C GLN A 40 -10.93 12.77 -1.95
N ALA A 41 -10.08 11.97 -1.30
CA ALA A 41 -8.84 12.45 -0.70
C ALA A 41 -7.86 12.97 -1.77
N LEU A 42 -7.74 12.27 -2.89
CA LEU A 42 -6.88 12.69 -4.00
C LEU A 42 -7.36 13.99 -4.66
N ALA A 43 -8.66 14.09 -4.91
CA ALA A 43 -9.27 15.30 -5.46
C ALA A 43 -9.01 16.52 -4.56
N PHE A 44 -9.14 16.35 -3.23
CA PHE A 44 -8.82 17.40 -2.28
C PHE A 44 -7.34 17.84 -2.37
N LEU A 45 -6.39 16.91 -2.49
CA LEU A 45 -4.97 17.27 -2.68
C LEU A 45 -4.77 18.06 -3.97
N HIS A 46 -5.37 17.58 -5.08
CA HIS A 46 -5.23 18.22 -6.38
C HIS A 46 -5.86 19.61 -6.42
N GLU A 47 -7.00 19.82 -5.78
CA GLU A 47 -7.63 21.14 -5.59
C GLU A 47 -6.73 22.13 -4.85
N ASN A 48 -5.84 21.63 -3.99
CA ASN A 48 -4.85 22.42 -3.25
C ASN A 48 -3.48 22.48 -3.96
N GLY A 49 -3.39 22.03 -5.21
CA GLY A 49 -2.16 22.10 -6.01
C GLY A 49 -1.08 21.11 -5.55
N ILE A 50 -1.47 20.00 -4.91
CA ILE A 50 -0.56 18.99 -4.38
C ILE A 50 -0.77 17.67 -5.10
N ALA A 51 0.32 17.07 -5.60
CA ALA A 51 0.33 15.69 -6.09
C ALA A 51 0.81 14.78 -4.96
N HIS A 52 0.24 13.59 -4.85
CA HIS A 52 0.63 12.59 -3.85
C HIS A 52 1.96 11.91 -4.21
N GLY A 53 2.15 11.53 -5.49
CA GLY A 53 3.40 10.95 -6.00
C GLY A 53 3.61 9.46 -5.66
N ASP A 54 2.94 8.93 -4.64
CA ASP A 54 2.95 7.50 -4.29
C ASP A 54 1.55 6.97 -3.92
N PHE A 55 0.59 7.09 -4.84
CA PHE A 55 -0.82 6.79 -4.55
C PHE A 55 -1.12 5.29 -4.71
N GLN A 56 -1.10 4.53 -3.61
CA GLN A 56 -1.21 3.07 -3.63
C GLN A 56 -1.93 2.49 -2.39
N PRO A 57 -2.39 1.22 -2.40
CA PRO A 57 -3.11 0.61 -1.28
C PRO A 57 -2.35 0.64 0.06
N GLY A 58 -1.02 0.59 0.02
CA GLY A 58 -0.17 0.68 1.22
C GLY A 58 -0.30 2.01 1.97
N ASN A 59 -0.59 3.10 1.24
CA ASN A 59 -0.68 4.46 1.76
C ASN A 59 -2.13 4.87 2.08
N MET A 60 -3.06 3.92 2.06
CA MET A 60 -4.46 4.13 2.42
C MET A 60 -4.74 3.38 3.70
N LEU A 61 -5.05 4.08 4.78
CA LEU A 61 -5.16 3.49 6.10
C LEU A 61 -6.61 3.52 6.58
N PHE A 62 -7.08 2.38 7.11
CA PHE A 62 -8.34 2.34 7.83
C PHE A 62 -8.24 3.13 9.14
N THR A 63 -9.34 3.76 9.56
CA THR A 63 -9.41 4.37 10.89
C THR A 63 -9.75 3.31 11.93
N LEU A 64 -9.05 3.35 13.06
CA LEU A 64 -9.49 2.62 14.24
C LEU A 64 -10.64 3.39 14.88
N SER A 65 -11.63 2.66 15.38
CA SER A 65 -12.60 3.23 16.30
C SER A 65 -12.25 2.79 17.70
N TYR A 66 -12.51 3.67 18.66
CA TYR A 66 -12.45 3.36 20.09
C TYR A 66 -11.06 3.07 20.68
N ILE A 67 -9.95 3.22 19.92
CA ILE A 67 -8.59 2.98 20.46
C ILE A 67 -8.33 3.80 21.74
N ASP A 68 -8.82 5.05 21.79
CA ASP A 68 -8.68 5.95 22.94
C ASP A 68 -9.52 5.51 24.16
N SER A 69 -10.49 4.63 23.94
CA SER A 69 -11.41 4.10 24.96
C SER A 69 -11.24 2.59 25.22
N THR A 70 -10.40 1.90 24.44
CA THR A 70 -10.11 0.48 24.62
C THR A 70 -9.23 0.32 25.86
N PRO A 71 -9.61 -0.50 26.85
CA PRO A 71 -8.79 -0.74 28.03
C PRO A 71 -7.39 -1.24 27.63
N GLU A 72 -6.35 -0.75 28.30
CA GLU A 72 -4.95 -1.13 28.01
C GLU A 72 -4.78 -2.66 28.04
N ASP A 73 -5.38 -3.35 29.01
CA ASP A 73 -5.33 -4.82 29.10
C ASP A 73 -5.88 -5.55 27.87
N SER A 74 -6.79 -4.92 27.11
CA SER A 74 -7.31 -5.47 25.84
C SER A 74 -6.37 -5.21 24.65
N LEU A 75 -5.43 -4.27 24.79
CA LEU A 75 -4.38 -3.95 23.82
C LEU A 75 -3.03 -4.57 24.18
N ARG A 76 -2.87 -5.07 25.42
CA ARG A 76 -1.64 -5.71 25.87
C ARG A 76 -1.40 -6.97 25.05
N GLN A 77 -0.18 -7.08 24.54
CA GLN A 77 0.25 -8.29 23.86
C GLN A 77 0.26 -9.44 24.87
N GLN A 78 -0.23 -10.62 24.48
CA GLN A 78 -0.13 -11.80 25.34
C GLN A 78 1.34 -12.11 25.58
N GLU A 79 1.81 -11.87 26.80
CA GLU A 79 3.13 -12.28 27.24
C GLU A 79 3.16 -13.81 27.30
N ASP A 80 4.25 -14.40 26.82
CA ASP A 80 4.51 -15.81 27.06
C ASP A 80 4.74 -15.99 28.57
N VAL A 81 3.86 -16.76 29.21
CA VAL A 81 3.81 -16.96 30.66
C VAL A 81 5.11 -17.56 31.21
N GLN A 82 5.87 -18.30 30.41
CA GLN A 82 7.16 -18.88 30.82
C GLN A 82 8.31 -17.86 30.76
N THR A 83 8.25 -16.89 29.84
CA THR A 83 9.36 -15.96 29.60
C THR A 83 9.11 -14.55 30.13
N GLN A 84 7.89 -14.25 30.60
CA GLN A 84 7.44 -12.90 30.98
C GLN A 84 7.76 -11.86 29.88
N SER A 85 7.72 -12.29 28.63
CA SER A 85 8.09 -11.50 27.47
C SER A 85 7.10 -11.71 26.34
N ILE A 86 6.85 -10.65 25.58
CA ILE A 86 6.01 -10.64 24.37
C ILE A 86 6.62 -11.43 23.20
N SER A 87 7.89 -11.83 23.30
CA SER A 87 8.57 -12.72 22.36
C SER A 87 9.55 -13.65 23.06
N PRO A 88 9.87 -14.81 22.46
CA PRO A 88 11.02 -15.61 22.90
C PRO A 88 12.31 -14.77 22.84
N PRO A 89 13.31 -15.07 23.70
CA PRO A 89 14.60 -14.41 23.66
C PRO A 89 15.28 -14.56 22.29
N VAL A 90 16.00 -13.52 21.87
CA VAL A 90 16.78 -13.59 20.63
C VAL A 90 18.00 -14.47 20.87
N GLU A 91 18.05 -15.59 20.14
CA GLU A 91 19.20 -16.47 20.15
C GLU A 91 20.00 -16.35 18.85
N ARG A 92 21.32 -16.27 18.98
CA ARG A 92 22.18 -16.34 17.80
C ARG A 92 22.16 -17.75 17.25
N ARG A 93 21.96 -17.89 15.93
CA ARG A 93 22.00 -19.19 15.24
C ARG A 93 23.34 -19.92 15.36
N ASP A 94 24.42 -19.20 15.71
CA ASP A 94 25.75 -19.78 15.95
C ASP A 94 26.01 -20.11 17.44
N GLY A 95 25.00 -19.99 18.31
CA GLY A 95 25.07 -20.34 19.73
C GLY A 95 25.95 -19.44 20.59
N LYS A 96 26.55 -18.39 20.02
CA LYS A 96 27.37 -17.43 20.78
C LYS A 96 26.50 -16.41 21.50
N GLN A 97 26.98 -15.91 22.64
CA GLN A 97 26.31 -14.83 23.35
C GLN A 97 26.32 -13.55 22.51
N ASP A 98 25.16 -12.93 22.30
CA ASP A 98 25.05 -11.59 21.76
C ASP A 98 25.22 -10.56 22.89
N LYS A 99 26.21 -9.68 22.75
CA LYS A 99 26.49 -8.62 23.75
C LYS A 99 25.84 -7.29 23.37
N TRP A 100 25.36 -7.15 22.14
CA TRP A 100 24.91 -5.88 21.56
C TRP A 100 23.48 -5.94 21.04
N GLY A 101 22.99 -7.13 20.70
CA GLY A 101 21.60 -7.37 20.32
C GLY A 101 20.63 -7.20 21.49
N ARG A 102 19.40 -6.77 21.19
CA ARG A 102 18.33 -6.74 22.18
C ARG A 102 17.95 -8.16 22.58
N ALA A 103 17.69 -8.36 23.87
CA ALA A 103 17.31 -9.67 24.41
C ALA A 103 15.96 -10.18 23.86
N TYR A 104 15.09 -9.30 23.37
CA TYR A 104 13.74 -9.63 22.89
C TYR A 104 13.40 -8.86 21.62
N LEU A 105 12.51 -9.44 20.81
CA LEU A 105 11.90 -8.78 19.66
C LEU A 105 10.54 -8.23 20.07
N CYS A 106 10.17 -7.07 19.54
CA CYS A 106 8.77 -6.65 19.58
C CYS A 106 8.07 -7.27 18.37
N VAL A 107 7.11 -8.17 18.61
CA VAL A 107 6.27 -8.70 17.53
C VAL A 107 5.15 -7.70 17.30
N ALA A 108 5.02 -7.20 16.08
CA ALA A 108 3.91 -6.31 15.74
C ALA A 108 2.59 -7.09 15.86
N GLN A 109 1.61 -6.54 16.59
CA GLN A 109 0.26 -7.08 16.63
C GLN A 109 -0.59 -6.48 15.51
N PRO A 110 -1.35 -7.29 14.76
CA PRO A 110 -2.28 -6.79 13.75
C PRO A 110 -3.32 -5.87 14.39
N LEU A 111 -3.55 -4.72 13.79
CA LEU A 111 -4.62 -3.80 14.20
C LEU A 111 -5.98 -4.13 13.56
N ALA A 112 -6.02 -5.14 12.68
CA ALA A 112 -7.25 -5.59 12.01
C ALA A 112 -8.40 -5.96 12.98
N PRO A 113 -8.18 -6.62 14.13
CA PRO A 113 -9.25 -6.91 15.09
C PRO A 113 -9.95 -5.67 15.67
N PHE A 114 -9.24 -4.53 15.72
CA PHE A 114 -9.74 -3.26 16.25
C PHE A 114 -10.25 -2.31 15.15
N THR A 115 -10.27 -2.79 13.91
CA THR A 115 -10.62 -1.97 12.75
C THR A 115 -12.06 -2.24 12.35
N PRO A 116 -12.97 -1.26 12.43
CA PRO A 116 -14.30 -1.42 11.84
C PRO A 116 -14.19 -1.36 10.31
N TYR A 117 -14.67 -2.41 9.63
CA TYR A 117 -14.63 -2.51 8.17
C TYR A 117 -15.98 -2.89 7.53
N THR A 118 -17.03 -3.14 8.31
CA THR A 118 -18.34 -3.58 7.80
C THR A 118 -19.15 -2.41 7.22
N GLU A 119 -19.63 -1.50 8.06
CA GLU A 119 -20.40 -0.33 7.62
C GLU A 119 -19.79 0.96 8.16
N GLY A 120 -19.81 2.01 7.32
CA GLY A 120 -19.39 3.36 7.73
C GLY A 120 -17.88 3.53 7.99
N PHE A 121 -17.05 2.53 7.70
CA PHE A 121 -15.60 2.64 7.87
C PHE A 121 -15.02 3.84 7.13
N LYS A 122 -13.97 4.43 7.71
CA LYS A 122 -13.28 5.58 7.12
C LYS A 122 -11.87 5.18 6.70
N LEU A 123 -11.48 5.68 5.55
CA LEU A 123 -10.10 5.69 5.09
C LEU A 123 -9.50 7.07 5.24
N LYS A 124 -8.19 7.09 5.41
CA LYS A 124 -7.37 8.30 5.33
C LYS A 124 -6.14 7.97 4.48
N LEU A 125 -5.84 8.87 3.55
CA LEU A 125 -4.59 8.86 2.80
C LEU A 125 -3.44 9.26 3.73
N SER A 126 -2.31 8.58 3.61
CA SER A 126 -1.11 8.79 4.43
C SER A 126 0.14 8.84 3.57
N ASP A 127 1.27 9.12 4.21
CA ASP A 127 2.60 9.15 3.59
C ASP A 127 2.73 10.14 2.42
N LEU A 128 2.89 11.41 2.80
CA LEU A 128 3.19 12.49 1.87
C LEU A 128 4.70 12.65 1.61
N GLY A 129 5.51 11.62 1.88
CA GLY A 129 6.97 11.67 1.66
C GLY A 129 7.37 11.81 0.19
N ALA A 130 6.51 11.34 -0.72
CA ALA A 130 6.65 11.49 -2.17
C ALA A 130 5.84 12.67 -2.74
N ALA A 131 5.09 13.40 -1.90
CA ALA A 131 4.19 14.44 -2.35
C ALA A 131 4.95 15.71 -2.76
N TYR A 132 4.38 16.45 -3.70
CA TYR A 132 4.98 17.68 -4.22
C TYR A 132 3.92 18.68 -4.66
N PHE A 133 4.26 19.97 -4.62
CA PHE A 133 3.42 21.02 -5.20
C PHE A 133 3.52 21.00 -6.72
N PHE A 134 2.41 21.22 -7.42
CA PHE A 134 2.39 21.29 -8.89
C PHE A 134 3.34 22.36 -9.44
N THR A 135 3.57 23.42 -8.67
CA THR A 135 4.47 24.53 -9.02
C THR A 135 5.95 24.22 -8.79
N ASN A 136 6.28 23.14 -8.09
CA ASN A 136 7.66 22.75 -7.77
C ASN A 136 7.82 21.21 -7.75
N PRO A 137 7.68 20.55 -8.90
CA PRO A 137 7.85 19.10 -8.99
C PRO A 137 9.32 18.71 -8.80
N PRO A 138 9.61 17.54 -8.19
CA PRO A 138 10.97 17.06 -8.06
C PRO A 138 11.58 16.68 -9.41
N THR A 139 12.90 16.62 -9.50
CA THR A 139 13.60 16.18 -10.73
C THR A 139 13.45 14.70 -11.01
N LYS A 140 13.18 13.89 -9.98
CA LYS A 140 12.95 12.45 -10.08
C LYS A 140 11.77 12.06 -9.19
N PRO A 141 10.78 11.33 -9.71
CA PRO A 141 9.67 10.84 -8.91
C PRO A 141 10.11 9.68 -8.02
N VAL A 142 9.46 9.57 -6.86
CA VAL A 142 9.62 8.44 -5.93
C VAL A 142 8.62 7.31 -6.24
N THR A 143 7.73 7.51 -7.21
CA THR A 143 6.67 6.56 -7.58
C THR A 143 7.23 5.16 -7.87
N PRO A 144 6.68 4.11 -7.23
CA PRO A 144 7.05 2.72 -7.49
C PRO A 144 6.91 2.35 -8.96
N ARG A 145 7.85 1.55 -9.51
CA ARG A 145 7.91 1.27 -10.96
C ARG A 145 6.61 0.73 -11.54
N GLY A 146 6.00 -0.27 -10.90
CA GLY A 146 4.73 -0.85 -11.34
C GLY A 146 3.55 0.13 -11.38
N LEU A 147 3.68 1.31 -10.77
CA LEU A 147 2.68 2.37 -10.74
C LEU A 147 3.04 3.58 -11.62
N ARG A 148 4.18 3.54 -12.33
CA ARG A 148 4.59 4.65 -13.18
C ARG A 148 3.75 4.70 -14.44
N ALA A 149 3.27 5.91 -14.74
CA ALA A 149 2.55 6.23 -15.96
C ALA A 149 3.49 6.11 -17.19
N PRO A 150 2.97 5.80 -18.39
CA PRO A 150 3.77 5.60 -19.59
C PRO A 150 4.60 6.85 -19.95
N GLU A 151 4.04 8.05 -19.80
CA GLU A 151 4.76 9.31 -20.02
C GLU A 151 5.98 9.45 -19.10
N LEU A 152 5.85 8.96 -17.86
CA LEU A 152 6.92 9.04 -16.89
C LEU A 152 8.05 8.04 -17.19
N VAL A 153 7.70 6.85 -17.69
CA VAL A 153 8.69 5.83 -18.09
C VAL A 153 9.41 6.22 -19.38
N LEU A 154 8.69 6.77 -20.36
CA LEU A 154 9.25 7.13 -21.66
C LEU A 154 10.08 8.42 -21.63
N THR A 155 9.56 9.46 -20.98
CA THR A 155 10.12 10.82 -21.11
C THR A 155 10.79 11.33 -19.84
N GLY A 156 10.57 10.65 -18.71
CA GLY A 156 10.92 11.16 -17.38
C GLY A 156 10.14 12.41 -16.96
N SER A 157 9.31 12.97 -17.84
CA SER A 157 8.47 14.13 -17.56
C SER A 157 7.15 13.67 -16.96
N TYR A 158 6.65 14.46 -16.00
CA TYR A 158 5.43 14.14 -15.31
C TYR A 158 4.81 15.39 -14.69
N ASN A 159 3.51 15.29 -14.38
CA ASN A 159 2.76 16.27 -13.62
C ASN A 159 1.78 15.54 -12.69
N ASN A 160 0.77 16.23 -12.19
CA ASN A 160 -0.23 15.67 -11.29
C ASN A 160 -1.08 14.51 -11.86
N THR A 161 -1.07 14.27 -13.18
CA THR A 161 -1.80 13.15 -13.80
C THR A 161 -1.23 11.80 -13.41
N VAL A 162 0.00 11.72 -12.89
CA VAL A 162 0.58 10.46 -12.39
C VAL A 162 -0.26 9.85 -11.28
N ASP A 163 -0.88 10.65 -10.43
CA ASP A 163 -1.77 10.12 -9.38
C ASP A 163 -3.07 9.57 -9.98
N VAL A 164 -3.55 10.16 -11.08
CA VAL A 164 -4.74 9.68 -11.80
C VAL A 164 -4.45 8.32 -12.42
N TRP A 165 -3.25 8.16 -12.99
CA TRP A 165 -2.76 6.86 -13.46
C TRP A 165 -2.67 5.85 -12.31
N SER A 166 -2.04 6.21 -11.20
CA SER A 166 -1.94 5.34 -10.02
C SER A 166 -3.32 4.97 -9.46
N PHE A 167 -4.31 5.87 -9.50
CA PHE A 167 -5.71 5.55 -9.17
C PHE A 167 -6.32 4.51 -10.13
N GLY A 168 -6.00 4.58 -11.42
CA GLY A 168 -6.38 3.54 -12.40
C GLY A 168 -5.80 2.17 -12.03
N CYS A 169 -4.52 2.14 -11.63
CA CYS A 169 -3.88 0.91 -11.15
C CYS A 169 -4.54 0.35 -9.88
N LEU A 170 -4.83 1.23 -8.91
CA LEU A 170 -5.55 0.89 -7.68
C LEU A 170 -6.93 0.29 -7.99
N LEU A 171 -7.68 0.88 -8.93
CA LEU A 171 -8.99 0.39 -9.34
C LEU A 171 -8.89 -1.01 -9.91
N PHE A 172 -7.93 -1.27 -10.80
CA PHE A 172 -7.68 -2.60 -11.31
C PHE A 172 -7.35 -3.58 -10.17
N GLU A 173 -6.45 -3.19 -9.27
CA GLU A 173 -5.98 -4.06 -8.18
C GLU A 173 -7.10 -4.43 -7.21
N LEU A 174 -7.93 -3.48 -6.79
CA LEU A 174 -9.01 -3.74 -5.84
C LEU A 174 -10.13 -4.62 -6.44
N ILE A 175 -10.36 -4.51 -7.75
CA ILE A 175 -11.39 -5.31 -8.43
C ILE A 175 -10.87 -6.71 -8.78
N THR A 176 -9.64 -6.79 -9.26
CA THR A 176 -9.07 -8.03 -9.76
C THR A 176 -8.27 -8.80 -8.71
N GLY A 177 -7.83 -8.19 -7.62
CA GLY A 177 -6.89 -8.79 -6.66
C GLY A 177 -5.49 -9.02 -7.23
N GLN A 178 -5.11 -8.34 -8.30
CA GLN A 178 -3.82 -8.46 -8.98
C GLN A 178 -3.32 -7.07 -9.35
N GLN A 179 -2.01 -6.84 -9.24
CA GLN A 179 -1.41 -5.63 -9.79
C GLN A 179 -1.52 -5.66 -11.32
N PRO A 180 -1.86 -4.53 -11.98
CA PRO A 180 -2.00 -4.50 -13.44
C PRO A 180 -0.67 -4.70 -14.17
N PHE A 181 0.41 -4.20 -13.58
CA PHE A 181 1.77 -4.25 -14.14
C PHE A 181 2.72 -4.81 -13.09
N CYS A 182 3.47 -5.83 -13.46
CA CYS A 182 4.48 -6.47 -12.62
C CYS A 182 5.83 -6.32 -13.33
N VAL A 183 6.74 -5.54 -12.73
CA VAL A 183 8.07 -5.28 -13.29
C VAL A 183 9.07 -6.17 -12.58
N PRO A 184 9.69 -7.14 -13.27
CA PRO A 184 10.74 -7.95 -12.68
C PRO A 184 11.96 -7.09 -12.36
N TYR A 185 12.74 -7.53 -11.38
CA TYR A 185 14.03 -6.89 -11.12
C TYR A 185 15.02 -7.33 -12.22
N SER A 186 15.23 -6.45 -13.20
CA SER A 186 16.17 -6.65 -14.32
C SER A 186 17.05 -5.41 -14.49
N GLU A 187 18.00 -5.43 -15.44
CA GLU A 187 18.71 -4.21 -15.87
C GLU A 187 17.86 -3.37 -16.85
N MET A 188 16.80 -3.97 -17.43
CA MET A 188 15.93 -3.39 -18.46
C MET A 188 14.53 -3.07 -17.91
N GLN A 189 14.46 -2.61 -16.65
CA GLN A 189 13.18 -2.49 -15.92
C GLN A 189 12.18 -1.55 -16.62
N ASP A 190 12.66 -0.52 -17.32
CA ASP A 190 11.81 0.42 -18.04
C ASP A 190 11.24 -0.24 -19.32
N ASP A 191 12.05 -1.02 -20.05
CA ASP A 191 11.60 -1.80 -21.21
C ASP A 191 10.60 -2.88 -20.79
N ASP A 192 10.88 -3.61 -19.71
CA ASP A 192 9.99 -4.63 -19.15
C ASP A 192 8.63 -4.01 -18.74
N HIS A 193 8.66 -2.79 -18.18
CA HIS A 193 7.44 -2.07 -17.82
C HIS A 193 6.65 -1.64 -19.06
N LEU A 194 7.32 -1.15 -20.11
CA LEU A 194 6.67 -0.79 -21.39
C LEU A 194 6.06 -2.01 -22.10
N LEU A 195 6.72 -3.15 -22.05
CA LEU A 195 6.18 -4.42 -22.53
C LEU A 195 4.93 -4.83 -21.73
N SER A 196 4.96 -4.67 -20.40
CA SER A 196 3.80 -4.95 -19.55
C SER A 196 2.62 -4.01 -19.87
N LEU A 197 2.90 -2.71 -20.03
CA LEU A 197 1.90 -1.70 -20.42
C LEU A 197 1.24 -2.06 -21.75
N THR A 198 2.04 -2.32 -22.78
CA THR A 198 1.53 -2.62 -24.13
C THR A 198 0.79 -3.95 -24.20
N SER A 199 1.20 -4.94 -23.41
CA SER A 199 0.50 -6.22 -23.34
C SER A 199 -0.90 -6.10 -22.72
N GLN A 200 -1.09 -5.20 -21.75
CA GLN A 200 -2.35 -5.07 -21.01
C GLN A 200 -3.29 -4.03 -21.63
N LEU A 201 -2.74 -2.93 -22.16
CA LEU A 201 -3.52 -1.79 -22.66
C LEU A 201 -3.54 -1.69 -24.19
N GLY A 202 -2.68 -2.44 -24.89
CA GLY A 202 -2.43 -2.28 -26.31
C GLY A 202 -1.37 -1.19 -26.60
N PRO A 203 -1.19 -0.82 -27.88
CA PRO A 203 -0.21 0.18 -28.29
C PRO A 203 -0.39 1.52 -27.56
N LEU A 204 0.70 2.10 -27.09
CA LEU A 204 0.66 3.44 -26.49
C LEU A 204 0.42 4.51 -27.58
N PRO A 205 -0.17 5.66 -27.23
CA PRO A 205 -0.37 6.77 -28.17
C PRO A 205 0.93 7.20 -28.86
N GLU A 206 0.89 7.43 -30.17
CA GLU A 206 2.08 7.81 -30.97
C GLU A 206 2.77 9.07 -30.45
N ASP A 207 2.02 10.01 -29.88
CA ASP A 207 2.55 11.27 -29.36
C ASP A 207 3.54 11.08 -28.21
N LEU A 208 3.47 9.96 -27.48
CA LEU A 208 4.43 9.65 -26.42
C LEU A 208 5.82 9.27 -26.93
N TYR A 209 5.95 8.92 -28.22
CA TYR A 209 7.23 8.53 -28.83
C TYR A 209 7.94 9.68 -29.56
N LYS A 210 7.34 10.87 -29.63
CA LYS A 210 7.84 12.00 -30.44
C LYS A 210 8.88 12.87 -29.71
N HIS A 211 9.54 12.34 -28.69
CA HIS A 211 10.43 13.09 -27.79
C HIS A 211 11.90 12.74 -27.98
#